data_AF-A0A972BGC1-F1
#
_entry.id   AF-A0A972BGC1-F1
#
_cell.length_a   1.000
_cell.length_b   1.000
_cell.length_c   1.000
_cell.angle_alpha   90.00
_cell.angle_beta   90.00
_cell.angle_gamma   90.00
#
_symmetry.space_group_name_H-M   'P 1'
#
loop_
_entity.id
_entity.type
_entity.pdbx_description
1 polymer ?
#
loop_
_entity_poly.entity_id
_entity_poly.type
_entity_poly.pdbx_seq_one_letter_code
_entity_poly.pdbx_strand_id
1 'polypeptide(L)'
;MPENFHGCPAEELGFYEIEKGGVTVARVLGVSYQSRREARSLHAMISPADNTAINIGLLHTALETKNRNYVPCSMQDLLSQQYIDYWALGHVHQPRIVRSGSPTIAYPGTPQGRHPGELGVGGCLLVELSQGNAVETKFVPISPYVWLEIEVAIDEPWENEPIMNLSDLERLLRARAEQLLEEEVKMPDIPLADNDWQPEGYLVRWVLNGRGPAHELLTGAEEEKDELLYCLREFQEYRPFLWTESIQIQTGPALPEWDEMLESWPLVRQLKLIAESCLTDAKLRKELENALGQIWETNYDPEHPNETRLQATPEVVAGIVEQAKELAYERLLEGVEVE
;
A
#
# COMPACT_ATOMS: atom_id res chain seq x y z
N MET A 1 11.68 -24.56 -13.80
CA MET A 1 11.39 -24.51 -12.37
C MET A 1 12.33 -25.46 -11.64
N PRO A 2 12.73 -25.18 -10.39
CA PRO A 2 13.47 -26.12 -9.55
C PRO A 2 12.73 -27.45 -9.37
N GLU A 3 13.45 -28.51 -9.01
CA GLU A 3 12.87 -29.87 -8.86
C GLU A 3 11.80 -29.96 -7.74
N ASN A 4 11.92 -29.11 -6.71
CA ASN A 4 10.98 -29.03 -5.59
C ASN A 4 9.80 -28.08 -5.82
N PHE A 5 9.58 -27.64 -7.06
CA PHE A 5 8.43 -26.82 -7.40
C PHE A 5 7.19 -27.70 -7.65
N HIS A 6 6.12 -27.41 -6.93
CA HIS A 6 4.83 -28.08 -7.09
C HIS A 6 3.76 -27.05 -7.46
N GLY A 7 3.13 -27.21 -8.61
CA GLY A 7 1.98 -26.40 -9.03
C GLY A 7 0.67 -27.13 -8.74
N CYS A 8 -0.32 -26.43 -8.20
CA CYS A 8 -1.68 -26.97 -8.06
C CYS A 8 -2.40 -26.94 -9.42
N PRO A 9 -3.14 -27.99 -9.79
CA PRO A 9 -3.99 -27.99 -10.98
C PRO A 9 -5.14 -26.98 -10.85
N ALA A 10 -5.71 -26.59 -11.99
CA ALA A 10 -6.81 -25.60 -12.02
C ALA A 10 -8.21 -26.25 -12.07
N GLU A 11 -8.29 -27.51 -12.48
CA GLU A 11 -9.55 -28.22 -12.74
C GLU A 11 -10.02 -29.06 -11.54
N GLU A 12 -9.08 -29.57 -10.75
CA GLU A 12 -9.32 -30.46 -9.63
C GLU A 12 -8.49 -30.08 -8.41
N LEU A 13 -8.74 -30.75 -7.28
CA LEU A 13 -7.96 -30.54 -6.06
C LEU A 13 -6.56 -31.12 -6.21
N GLY A 14 -5.55 -30.25 -6.17
CA GLY A 14 -4.17 -30.67 -6.00
C GLY A 14 -3.88 -31.00 -4.55
N PHE A 15 -3.10 -32.04 -4.33
CA PHE A 15 -2.55 -32.36 -3.01
C PHE A 15 -1.07 -32.71 -3.12
N TYR A 16 -0.32 -32.31 -2.10
CA TYR A 16 1.06 -32.71 -1.87
C TYR A 16 1.18 -33.23 -0.45
N GLU A 17 1.58 -34.48 -0.29
CA GLU A 17 1.73 -35.11 1.01
C GLU A 17 3.18 -35.08 1.47
N ILE A 18 3.37 -34.76 2.74
CA ILE A 18 4.67 -34.76 3.41
C ILE A 18 4.69 -35.98 4.32
N GLU A 19 5.60 -36.91 4.02
CA GLU A 19 5.77 -38.14 4.79
C GLU A 19 7.01 -38.09 5.68
N LYS A 20 6.88 -38.65 6.88
CA LYS A 20 8.01 -38.88 7.79
C LYS A 20 7.94 -40.30 8.34
N GLY A 21 8.91 -41.13 7.97
CA GLY A 21 8.94 -42.54 8.40
C GLY A 21 7.79 -43.38 7.83
N GLY A 22 7.29 -43.04 6.62
CA GLY A 22 6.18 -43.74 5.97
C GLY A 22 4.79 -43.38 6.51
N VAL A 23 4.69 -42.31 7.30
CA VAL A 23 3.43 -41.75 7.79
C VAL A 23 3.27 -40.34 7.25
N THR A 24 2.10 -40.04 6.67
CA THR A 24 1.73 -38.68 6.24
C THR A 24 1.57 -37.79 7.47
N VAL A 25 2.43 -36.78 7.61
CA VAL A 25 2.40 -35.84 8.73
C VAL A 25 1.71 -34.52 8.37
N ALA A 26 1.71 -34.16 7.09
CA ALA A 26 1.00 -32.98 6.59
C ALA A 26 0.57 -33.15 5.13
N ARG A 27 -0.46 -32.40 4.75
CA ARG A 27 -0.98 -32.29 3.39
C ARG A 27 -1.10 -30.83 3.01
N VAL A 28 -0.58 -30.46 1.84
CA VAL A 28 -0.83 -29.16 1.23
C VAL A 28 -1.88 -29.35 0.14
N LEU A 29 -3.01 -28.66 0.28
CA LEU A 29 -4.15 -28.79 -0.62
C LEU A 29 -4.39 -27.46 -1.32
N GLY A 30 -4.56 -27.46 -2.65
CA GLY A 30 -4.76 -26.21 -3.37
C GLY A 30 -5.34 -26.39 -4.76
N VAL A 31 -5.91 -25.31 -5.28
CA VAL A 31 -6.47 -25.22 -6.63
C VAL A 31 -6.06 -23.89 -7.25
N SER A 32 -5.56 -23.94 -8.48
CA SER A 32 -5.16 -22.75 -9.24
C SER A 32 -6.33 -22.15 -10.02
N TYR A 33 -6.21 -20.88 -10.41
CA TYR A 33 -7.20 -20.22 -11.25
C TYR A 33 -7.17 -20.79 -12.68
N GLN A 34 -8.35 -20.92 -13.30
CA GLN A 34 -8.44 -21.24 -14.72
C GLN A 34 -8.20 -20.03 -15.63
N SER A 35 -8.48 -18.82 -15.14
CA SER A 35 -8.31 -17.58 -15.90
C SER A 35 -8.15 -16.36 -14.99
N ARG A 36 -7.91 -15.18 -15.57
CA ARG A 36 -7.87 -13.90 -14.84
C ARG A 36 -9.19 -13.55 -14.14
N ARG A 37 -10.29 -14.22 -14.48
CA ARG A 37 -11.55 -14.14 -13.73
C ARG A 37 -11.91 -15.55 -13.29
N GLU A 38 -12.07 -15.74 -11.99
CA GLU A 38 -12.45 -17.04 -11.43
C GLU A 38 -13.87 -16.93 -10.88
N ALA A 39 -14.78 -17.66 -11.52
CA ALA A 39 -16.20 -17.67 -11.20
C ALA A 39 -16.59 -18.85 -10.30
N ARG A 40 -15.64 -19.71 -9.92
CA ARG A 40 -15.86 -20.86 -9.04
C ARG A 40 -15.47 -20.53 -7.61
N SER A 41 -16.20 -21.12 -6.66
CA SER A 41 -15.87 -21.11 -5.24
C SER A 41 -14.72 -22.08 -4.95
N LEU A 42 -13.48 -21.70 -5.27
CA LEU A 42 -12.31 -22.59 -5.13
C LEU A 42 -12.09 -23.09 -3.70
N HIS A 43 -12.44 -22.29 -2.69
CA HIS A 43 -12.41 -22.71 -1.28
C HIS A 43 -13.22 -23.98 -1.02
N ALA A 44 -14.34 -24.17 -1.73
CA ALA A 44 -15.22 -25.33 -1.57
C ALA A 44 -14.66 -26.60 -2.21
N MET A 45 -13.64 -26.46 -3.07
CA MET A 45 -12.93 -27.60 -3.67
C MET A 45 -11.84 -28.13 -2.73
N ILE A 46 -11.39 -27.33 -1.76
CA ILE A 46 -10.36 -27.70 -0.79
C ILE A 46 -11.04 -28.32 0.43
N SER A 47 -11.30 -29.63 0.34
CA SER A 47 -11.98 -30.40 1.39
C SER A 47 -11.15 -31.65 1.74
N PRO A 48 -10.35 -31.60 2.82
CA PRO A 48 -9.62 -32.76 3.30
C PRO A 48 -10.58 -33.86 3.78
N ALA A 49 -10.21 -35.12 3.57
CA ALA A 49 -11.04 -36.26 3.98
C ALA A 49 -11.09 -36.48 5.51
N ASP A 50 -10.00 -36.13 6.21
CA ASP A 50 -9.81 -36.33 7.65
C ASP A 50 -8.79 -35.33 8.23
N ASN A 51 -8.61 -35.35 9.55
CA ASN A 51 -7.62 -34.59 10.31
C ASN A 51 -6.50 -35.47 10.89
N THR A 52 -6.21 -36.61 10.26
CA THR A 52 -5.16 -37.54 10.70
C THR A 52 -3.76 -36.96 10.48
N ALA A 53 -3.64 -36.09 9.47
CA ALA A 53 -2.47 -35.27 9.17
C ALA A 53 -2.85 -33.79 9.25
N ILE A 54 -1.85 -32.93 9.41
CA ILE A 54 -2.04 -31.47 9.37
C ILE A 54 -2.44 -31.06 7.95
N ASN A 55 -3.55 -30.36 7.77
CA ASN A 55 -4.01 -29.92 6.47
C ASN A 55 -3.79 -28.41 6.29
N ILE A 56 -3.02 -28.06 5.26
CA ILE A 56 -2.71 -26.69 4.85
C ILE A 56 -3.48 -26.39 3.57
N GLY A 57 -4.41 -25.44 3.62
CA GLY A 57 -5.10 -24.94 2.45
C GLY A 57 -4.31 -23.81 1.78
N LEU A 58 -3.92 -23.99 0.51
CA LEU A 58 -3.30 -22.97 -0.33
C LEU A 58 -4.35 -22.40 -1.27
N LEU A 59 -4.68 -21.12 -1.11
CA LEU A 59 -5.75 -20.47 -1.87
C LEU A 59 -5.36 -19.05 -2.27
N HIS A 60 -5.36 -18.75 -3.56
CA HIS A 60 -5.22 -17.37 -4.04
C HIS A 60 -6.61 -16.72 -4.01
N THR A 61 -6.87 -15.72 -3.16
CA THR A 61 -8.19 -15.06 -3.09
C THR A 61 -8.13 -13.75 -2.31
N ALA A 62 -9.03 -12.81 -2.59
CA ALA A 62 -9.30 -11.67 -1.73
C ALA A 62 -10.43 -12.01 -0.75
N LEU A 63 -10.17 -11.80 0.55
CA LEU A 63 -11.21 -11.81 1.57
C LEU A 63 -11.93 -10.45 1.56
N GLU A 64 -13.24 -10.49 1.30
CA GLU A 64 -14.17 -9.34 1.40
C GLU A 64 -13.86 -8.10 0.53
N THR A 65 -13.44 -8.28 -0.72
CA THR A 65 -13.55 -7.20 -1.71
C THR A 65 -14.83 -7.35 -2.54
N LYS A 66 -15.58 -6.25 -2.74
CA LYS A 66 -16.58 -6.12 -3.83
C LYS A 66 -15.87 -6.03 -5.20
N ASN A 67 -14.85 -6.85 -5.41
CA ASN A 67 -14.16 -6.93 -6.68
C ASN A 67 -15.03 -7.76 -7.61
N ARG A 68 -15.43 -7.17 -8.75
CA ARG A 68 -16.32 -7.82 -9.73
C ARG A 68 -15.64 -8.96 -10.49
N ASN A 69 -14.32 -9.13 -10.34
CA ASN A 69 -13.53 -10.07 -11.14
C ASN A 69 -13.46 -11.49 -10.56
N TYR A 70 -13.81 -11.68 -9.28
CA TYR A 70 -13.69 -12.97 -8.59
C TYR A 70 -14.94 -13.29 -7.77
N VAL A 71 -15.28 -14.58 -7.64
CA VAL A 71 -16.27 -14.98 -6.63
C VAL A 71 -15.70 -14.66 -5.25
N PRO A 72 -16.39 -13.84 -4.44
CA PRO A 72 -15.90 -13.47 -3.12
C PRO A 72 -15.77 -14.73 -2.27
N CYS A 73 -14.59 -14.93 -1.70
CA CYS A 73 -14.41 -15.85 -0.58
C CYS A 73 -14.65 -15.03 0.69
N SER A 74 -15.65 -15.41 1.47
CA SER A 74 -15.87 -14.80 2.78
C SER A 74 -15.03 -15.51 3.84
N MET A 75 -14.78 -14.82 4.95
CA MET A 75 -14.20 -15.46 6.13
C MET A 75 -15.02 -16.66 6.60
N GLN A 76 -16.35 -16.57 6.52
CA GLN A 76 -17.23 -17.67 6.91
C GLN A 76 -17.06 -18.90 6.02
N ASP A 77 -16.79 -18.71 4.73
CA ASP A 77 -16.55 -19.82 3.79
C ASP A 77 -15.30 -20.60 4.20
N LEU A 78 -14.20 -19.92 4.55
CA LEU A 78 -12.96 -20.56 5.02
C LEU A 78 -13.15 -21.28 6.35
N LEU A 79 -13.91 -20.68 7.28
CA LEU A 79 -14.21 -21.28 8.59
C LEU A 79 -15.15 -22.48 8.49
N SER A 80 -15.97 -22.56 7.45
CA SER A 80 -16.86 -23.69 7.21
C SER A 80 -16.15 -24.94 6.70
N GLN A 81 -14.93 -24.79 6.15
CA GLN A 81 -14.13 -25.92 5.69
C GLN A 81 -13.58 -26.69 6.89
N GLN A 82 -14.04 -27.93 7.04
CA GLN A 82 -13.62 -28.80 8.12
C GLN A 82 -12.19 -29.32 7.89
N TYR A 83 -11.52 -29.63 8.99
CA TYR A 83 -10.19 -30.27 9.01
C TYR A 83 -9.05 -29.47 8.40
N ILE A 84 -9.23 -28.20 8.03
CA ILE A 84 -8.12 -27.31 7.70
C ILE A 84 -7.54 -26.72 8.98
N ASP A 85 -6.22 -26.80 9.14
CA ASP A 85 -5.49 -26.26 10.28
C ASP A 85 -4.95 -24.85 9.99
N TYR A 86 -4.51 -24.63 8.74
CA TYR A 86 -3.90 -23.38 8.30
C TYR A 86 -4.29 -23.04 6.87
N TRP A 87 -4.72 -21.80 6.65
CA TRP A 87 -4.95 -21.21 5.33
C TRP A 87 -3.79 -20.30 4.96
N ALA A 88 -2.98 -20.75 4.00
CA ALA A 88 -1.98 -19.95 3.31
C ALA A 88 -2.65 -19.23 2.13
N LEU A 89 -3.08 -17.99 2.36
CA LEU A 89 -3.73 -17.21 1.32
C LEU A 89 -2.70 -16.51 0.44
N GLY A 90 -2.89 -16.55 -0.88
CA GLY A 90 -2.25 -15.65 -1.83
C GLY A 90 -3.20 -14.55 -2.27
N HIS A 91 -2.74 -13.68 -3.19
CA HIS A 91 -3.42 -12.51 -3.74
C HIS A 91 -3.01 -11.20 -3.08
N VAL A 92 -3.09 -11.08 -1.75
CA VAL A 92 -2.73 -9.83 -1.06
C VAL A 92 -1.21 -9.73 -0.83
N HIS A 93 -0.58 -8.66 -1.31
CA HIS A 93 0.88 -8.43 -1.24
C HIS A 93 1.35 -7.85 0.10
N GLN A 94 0.43 -7.36 0.94
CA GLN A 94 0.75 -6.97 2.31
C GLN A 94 0.65 -8.17 3.28
N PRO A 95 1.69 -8.44 4.09
CA PRO A 95 1.65 -9.50 5.08
C PRO A 95 0.64 -9.18 6.20
N ARG A 96 -0.25 -10.13 6.51
CA ARG A 96 -1.20 -9.99 7.62
C ARG A 96 -1.71 -11.33 8.12
N ILE A 97 -1.86 -11.45 9.44
CA ILE A 97 -2.63 -12.52 10.06
C ILE A 97 -4.08 -12.03 10.14
N VAL A 98 -4.96 -12.63 9.34
CA VAL A 98 -6.38 -12.27 9.32
C VAL A 98 -7.10 -12.84 10.53
N ARG A 99 -6.71 -14.05 10.94
CA ARG A 99 -7.29 -14.73 12.09
C ARG A 99 -6.27 -15.69 12.70
N SER A 100 -6.07 -15.59 14.01
CA SER A 100 -5.34 -16.59 14.80
C SER A 100 -6.30 -17.67 15.32
N GLY A 101 -5.84 -18.92 15.42
CA GLY A 101 -6.56 -20.05 16.03
C GLY A 101 -6.68 -21.25 15.10
N SER A 102 -7.78 -22.00 15.19
CA SER A 102 -8.02 -23.18 14.33
C SER A 102 -9.27 -22.99 13.46
N PRO A 103 -9.13 -22.74 12.14
CA PRO A 103 -7.87 -22.56 11.40
C PRO A 103 -7.23 -21.18 11.62
N THR A 104 -5.91 -21.10 11.48
CA THR A 104 -5.21 -19.82 11.31
C THR A 104 -5.29 -19.41 9.85
N ILE A 105 -5.55 -18.14 9.57
CA ILE A 105 -5.72 -17.61 8.21
C ILE A 105 -4.77 -16.43 8.04
N ALA A 106 -3.85 -16.53 7.08
CA ALA A 106 -2.84 -15.50 6.87
C ALA A 106 -2.54 -15.25 5.39
N TYR A 107 -2.20 -14.01 5.09
CA TYR A 107 -1.52 -13.63 3.84
C TYR A 107 -0.04 -13.42 4.16
N PRO A 108 0.88 -14.12 3.47
CA PRO A 108 2.31 -13.92 3.68
C PRO A 108 2.84 -12.65 3.02
N GLY A 109 2.05 -11.99 2.17
CA GLY A 109 2.45 -10.84 1.39
C GLY A 109 3.33 -11.22 0.20
N THR A 110 4.08 -10.23 -0.31
CA THR A 110 5.08 -10.41 -1.36
C THR A 110 6.49 -10.57 -0.77
N PRO A 111 7.33 -11.46 -1.32
CA PRO A 111 8.75 -11.56 -0.98
C PRO A 111 9.55 -10.28 -1.23
N GLN A 112 9.20 -9.52 -2.28
CA GLN A 112 9.88 -8.30 -2.69
C GLN A 112 8.86 -7.39 -3.38
N GLY A 113 8.75 -6.16 -2.88
CA GLY A 113 7.93 -5.13 -3.53
C GLY A 113 8.45 -4.82 -4.93
N ARG A 114 7.56 -4.71 -5.92
CA ARG A 114 7.90 -4.60 -7.34
C ARG A 114 7.78 -3.18 -7.90
N HIS A 115 7.05 -2.31 -7.22
CA HIS A 115 6.82 -0.93 -7.63
C HIS A 115 6.48 -0.08 -6.39
N PRO A 116 6.48 1.27 -6.49
CA PRO A 116 6.22 2.16 -5.35
C PRO A 116 4.84 2.04 -4.68
N GLY A 117 3.94 1.19 -5.20
CA GLY A 117 2.65 0.90 -4.57
C GLY A 117 2.71 -0.29 -3.61
N GLU A 118 3.82 -1.04 -3.62
CA GLU A 118 4.09 -2.16 -2.71
C GLU A 118 5.10 -1.72 -1.65
N LEU A 119 4.66 -0.79 -0.80
CA LEU A 119 5.48 -0.19 0.27
C LEU A 119 5.78 -1.18 1.40
N GLY A 120 6.90 -0.94 2.09
CA GLY A 120 7.28 -1.68 3.30
C GLY A 120 8.10 -2.94 3.04
N VAL A 121 8.36 -3.69 4.12
CA VAL A 121 9.28 -4.84 4.12
C VAL A 121 8.61 -6.06 3.48
N GLY A 122 9.20 -6.58 2.42
CA GLY A 122 8.86 -7.87 1.82
C GLY A 122 9.48 -9.05 2.57
N GLY A 123 8.76 -10.18 2.58
CA GLY A 123 9.08 -11.29 3.46
C GLY A 123 8.32 -12.57 3.16
N CYS A 124 8.35 -13.48 4.12
CA CYS A 124 7.51 -14.67 4.17
C CYS A 124 7.05 -14.94 5.61
N LEU A 125 6.16 -15.93 5.78
CA LEU A 125 5.74 -16.40 7.10
C LEU A 125 6.42 -17.73 7.42
N LEU A 126 7.11 -17.78 8.55
CA LEU A 126 7.51 -19.01 9.21
C LEU A 126 6.32 -19.49 10.05
N VAL A 127 5.75 -20.62 9.66
CA VAL A 127 4.55 -21.19 10.29
C VAL A 127 4.92 -22.53 10.92
N GLU A 128 4.72 -22.64 12.23
CA GLU A 128 4.92 -23.87 12.98
C GLU A 128 3.57 -24.51 13.29
N LEU A 129 3.40 -25.75 12.82
CA LEU A 129 2.16 -26.51 12.96
C LEU A 129 2.44 -27.77 13.78
N SER A 130 1.56 -28.06 14.73
CA SER A 130 1.59 -29.28 15.54
C SER A 130 0.17 -29.72 15.85
N GLN A 131 -0.12 -31.01 15.73
CA GLN A 131 -1.45 -31.55 15.93
C GLN A 131 -1.94 -31.25 17.36
N GLY A 132 -3.08 -30.54 17.47
CA GLY A 132 -3.68 -30.17 18.75
C GLY A 132 -3.08 -28.95 19.46
N ASN A 133 -2.06 -28.31 18.89
CA ASN A 133 -1.49 -27.07 19.41
C ASN A 133 -1.95 -25.86 18.58
N ALA A 134 -1.81 -24.65 19.15
CA ALA A 134 -2.02 -23.42 18.40
C ALA A 134 -0.96 -23.28 17.31
N VAL A 135 -1.35 -22.70 16.17
CA VAL A 135 -0.42 -22.35 15.09
C VAL A 135 0.40 -21.15 15.51
N GLU A 136 1.73 -21.28 15.52
CA GLU A 136 2.63 -20.16 15.70
C GLU A 136 3.03 -19.61 14.33
N THR A 137 2.96 -18.29 14.18
CA THR A 137 3.29 -17.62 12.91
C THR A 137 4.22 -16.46 13.20
N LYS A 138 5.36 -16.45 12.51
CA LYS A 138 6.35 -15.38 12.59
C LYS A 138 6.65 -14.84 11.20
N PHE A 139 6.83 -13.53 11.07
CA PHE A 139 7.28 -12.90 9.83
C PHE A 139 8.79 -12.97 9.73
N VAL A 140 9.28 -13.40 8.57
CA VAL A 140 10.70 -13.45 8.22
C VAL A 140 10.92 -12.40 7.12
N PRO A 141 11.57 -11.27 7.42
CA PRO A 141 11.94 -10.31 6.37
C PRO A 141 13.03 -10.92 5.49
N ILE A 142 12.86 -10.81 4.16
CA ILE A 142 13.79 -11.37 3.16
C ILE A 142 14.07 -10.43 1.99
N SER A 143 13.29 -9.35 1.84
CA SER A 143 13.48 -8.40 0.74
C SER A 143 14.83 -7.68 0.86
N PRO A 144 15.70 -7.68 -0.16
CA PRO A 144 16.90 -6.86 -0.13
C PRO A 144 16.58 -5.37 -0.25
N TYR A 145 15.45 -5.00 -0.88
CA TYR A 145 15.08 -3.61 -1.13
C TYR A 145 13.70 -3.28 -0.57
N VAL A 146 13.59 -2.14 0.08
CA VAL A 146 12.33 -1.66 0.68
C VAL A 146 11.84 -0.42 -0.06
N TRP A 147 10.59 -0.45 -0.52
CA TRP A 147 9.94 0.73 -1.11
C TRP A 147 9.44 1.66 0.00
N LEU A 148 9.80 2.93 -0.11
CA LEU A 148 9.39 4.01 0.78
C LEU A 148 8.74 5.14 -0.01
N GLU A 149 7.70 5.73 0.56
CA GLU A 149 7.12 6.99 0.12
C GLU A 149 7.30 8.00 1.26
N ILE A 150 8.01 9.09 0.97
CA ILE A 150 8.45 10.06 1.97
C ILE A 150 7.85 11.41 1.64
N GLU A 151 6.96 11.86 2.51
CA GLU A 151 6.39 13.19 2.45
C GLU A 151 7.37 14.23 3.00
N VAL A 152 7.46 15.35 2.31
CA VAL A 152 8.28 16.51 2.69
C VAL A 152 7.43 17.77 2.54
N ALA A 153 7.03 18.33 3.67
CA ALA A 153 6.23 19.55 3.75
C ALA A 153 7.08 20.78 3.45
N ILE A 154 6.61 21.66 2.56
CA ILE A 154 7.27 22.92 2.20
C ILE A 154 6.71 24.14 2.96
N ASP A 155 5.59 23.97 3.65
CA ASP A 155 4.91 24.98 4.46
C ASP A 155 5.35 24.97 5.93
N GLU A 156 6.07 23.95 6.36
CA GLU A 156 6.68 23.88 7.67
C GLU A 156 8.10 24.51 7.64
N PRO A 157 8.43 25.43 8.57
CA PRO A 157 9.77 25.95 8.69
C PRO A 157 10.78 24.85 9.01
N TRP A 158 11.90 24.81 8.28
CA TRP A 158 13.00 23.92 8.58
C TRP A 158 14.13 24.70 9.26
N GLU A 159 14.62 24.19 10.40
CA GLU A 159 15.59 24.92 11.26
C GLU A 159 15.09 26.31 11.74
N ASN A 160 13.76 26.51 11.83
CA ASN A 160 13.10 27.79 12.11
C ASN A 160 13.17 28.83 10.98
N GLU A 161 13.58 28.43 9.78
CA GLU A 161 13.58 29.28 8.58
C GLU A 161 12.55 28.76 7.56
N PRO A 162 11.79 29.64 6.89
CA PRO A 162 10.89 29.24 5.82
C PRO A 162 11.70 28.72 4.62
N ILE A 163 11.12 27.79 3.88
CA ILE A 163 11.73 27.24 2.67
C ILE A 163 11.44 28.20 1.51
N MET A 164 12.44 28.99 1.13
CA MET A 164 12.27 30.10 0.19
C MET A 164 12.83 29.78 -1.20
N ASN A 165 13.86 28.93 -1.27
CA ASN A 165 14.61 28.69 -2.50
C ASN A 165 14.97 27.21 -2.71
N LEU A 166 15.52 26.90 -3.88
CA LEU A 166 15.91 25.53 -4.25
C LEU A 166 17.00 24.97 -3.34
N SER A 167 17.97 25.79 -2.90
CA SER A 167 19.01 25.35 -1.96
C SER A 167 18.45 24.99 -0.58
N ASP A 168 17.38 25.65 -0.13
CA ASP A 168 16.68 25.28 1.11
C ASP A 168 16.04 23.88 0.97
N LEU A 169 15.39 23.62 -0.17
CA LEU A 169 14.80 22.32 -0.49
C LEU A 169 15.84 21.21 -0.61
N GLU A 170 16.97 21.48 -1.28
CA GLU A 170 18.07 20.50 -1.37
C GLU A 170 18.60 20.12 0.01
N ARG A 171 18.81 21.11 0.88
CA ARG A 171 19.28 20.88 2.24
C ARG A 171 18.26 20.08 3.05
N LEU A 172 16.97 20.41 2.94
CA LEU A 172 15.89 19.68 3.60
C LEU A 172 15.80 18.22 3.11
N LEU A 173 15.85 17.99 1.80
CA LEU A 173 15.82 16.65 1.21
C LEU A 173 17.02 15.81 1.65
N ARG A 174 18.22 16.39 1.65
CA ARG A 174 19.43 15.73 2.17
C ARG A 174 19.30 15.37 3.64
N ALA A 175 18.85 16.31 4.47
CA ALA A 175 18.64 16.06 5.90
C ALA A 175 17.60 14.95 6.13
N ARG A 176 16.51 14.93 5.36
CA ARG A 176 15.52 13.85 5.44
C ARG A 176 16.10 12.52 4.98
N ALA A 177 16.92 12.51 3.93
CA ALA A 177 17.61 11.31 3.45
C ALA A 177 18.60 10.75 4.50
N GLU A 178 19.37 11.61 5.16
CA GLU A 178 20.23 11.23 6.29
C GLU A 178 19.40 10.62 7.43
N GLN A 179 18.29 11.26 7.80
CA GLN A 179 17.40 10.75 8.84
C GLN A 179 16.83 9.37 8.50
N LEU A 180 16.44 9.14 7.23
CA LEU A 180 15.91 7.84 6.79
C LEU A 180 16.92 6.71 6.89
N LEU A 181 18.21 7.01 6.77
CA LEU A 181 19.27 6.01 6.95
C LEU A 181 19.50 5.64 8.41
N GLU A 182 19.09 6.50 9.35
CA GLU A 182 19.17 6.27 10.79
C GLU A 182 17.88 5.66 11.37
N GLU A 183 16.74 5.86 10.71
CA GLU A 183 15.44 5.35 11.13
C GLU A 183 15.33 3.81 10.97
N GLU A 184 14.74 3.15 11.96
CA GLU A 184 14.39 1.74 11.85
C GLU A 184 13.19 1.56 10.91
N VAL A 185 13.29 0.57 10.02
CA VAL A 185 12.20 0.25 9.09
C VAL A 185 10.99 -0.28 9.84
N LYS A 186 9.82 0.28 9.56
CA LYS A 186 8.57 -0.20 10.12
C LYS A 186 8.28 -1.65 9.68
N MET A 187 8.22 -2.55 10.66
CA MET A 187 7.90 -3.95 10.44
C MET A 187 6.38 -4.20 10.43
N PRO A 188 5.91 -5.29 9.78
CA PRO A 188 4.52 -5.72 9.88
C PRO A 188 4.10 -6.00 11.32
N ASP A 189 2.80 -5.85 11.61
CA ASP A 189 2.21 -6.19 12.92
C ASP A 189 2.02 -7.71 13.06
N ILE A 190 3.13 -8.44 13.01
CA ILE A 190 3.24 -9.89 13.11
C ILE A 190 4.52 -10.17 13.93
N PRO A 191 4.51 -11.12 14.88
CA PRO A 191 5.73 -11.50 15.61
C PRO A 191 6.89 -11.79 14.65
N LEU A 192 8.07 -11.23 14.89
CA LEU A 192 9.22 -11.43 14.02
C LEU A 192 9.91 -12.76 14.35
N ALA A 193 10.43 -13.42 13.32
CA ALA A 193 11.38 -14.50 13.50
C ALA A 193 12.76 -13.93 13.82
N ASP A 194 13.55 -14.65 14.61
CA ASP A 194 14.94 -14.27 14.87
C ASP A 194 15.74 -14.41 13.58
N ASN A 195 16.15 -13.30 13.00
CA ASN A 195 17.09 -13.24 11.89
C ASN A 195 17.98 -11.99 11.97
N ASP A 196 19.05 -11.96 11.18
CA ASP A 196 20.01 -10.87 11.06
C ASP A 196 19.74 -9.99 9.84
N TRP A 197 18.49 -9.98 9.36
CA TRP A 197 18.11 -9.26 8.16
C TRP A 197 18.30 -7.75 8.34
N GLN A 198 18.86 -7.13 7.30
CA GLN A 198 18.96 -5.70 7.10
C GLN A 198 18.72 -5.42 5.61
N PRO A 199 18.05 -4.33 5.26
CA PRO A 199 17.88 -3.97 3.86
C PRO A 199 19.25 -3.64 3.24
N GLU A 200 19.44 -4.02 1.98
CA GLU A 200 20.60 -3.57 1.19
C GLU A 200 20.43 -2.12 0.73
N GLY A 201 19.17 -1.68 0.54
CA GLY A 201 18.84 -0.32 0.22
C GLY A 201 17.34 -0.02 0.19
N TYR A 202 17.03 1.26 0.04
CA TYR A 202 15.67 1.78 -0.04
C TYR A 202 15.43 2.39 -1.42
N LEU A 203 14.23 2.15 -1.95
CA LEU A 203 13.73 2.73 -3.18
C LEU A 203 12.71 3.80 -2.79
N VAL A 204 13.08 5.06 -2.92
CA VAL A 204 12.39 6.19 -2.29
C VAL A 204 11.66 7.02 -3.34
N ARG A 205 10.36 7.18 -3.15
CA ARG A 205 9.58 8.24 -3.78
C ARG A 205 9.46 9.40 -2.82
N TRP A 206 9.87 10.58 -3.25
CA TRP A 206 9.69 11.82 -2.48
C TRP A 206 8.41 12.51 -2.92
N VAL A 207 7.61 12.95 -1.97
CA VAL A 207 6.38 13.70 -2.22
C VAL A 207 6.54 15.06 -1.55
N LEU A 208 6.85 16.08 -2.35
CA LEU A 208 6.88 17.46 -1.88
C LEU A 208 5.44 17.96 -1.80
N ASN A 209 4.97 18.32 -0.60
CA ASN A 209 3.60 18.78 -0.36
C ASN A 209 3.59 20.09 0.44
N GLY A 210 2.41 20.68 0.61
CA GLY A 210 2.24 21.93 1.33
C GLY A 210 2.32 23.17 0.46
N ARG A 211 2.02 24.34 1.05
CA ARG A 211 1.90 25.61 0.33
C ARG A 211 2.92 26.65 0.78
N GLY A 212 3.75 27.15 -0.13
CA GLY A 212 4.85 28.03 0.26
C GLY A 212 5.49 28.80 -0.88
N PRO A 213 6.40 29.72 -0.57
CA PRO A 213 7.10 30.54 -1.56
C PRO A 213 7.97 29.70 -2.51
N ALA A 214 8.41 28.52 -2.10
CA ALA A 214 9.13 27.58 -2.94
C ALA A 214 8.30 26.97 -4.09
N HIS A 215 6.96 27.14 -4.09
CA HIS A 215 6.09 26.59 -5.12
C HIS A 215 6.44 27.06 -6.54
N GLU A 216 6.66 28.37 -6.73
CA GLU A 216 6.98 28.96 -8.04
C GLU A 216 8.27 28.38 -8.66
N LEU A 217 9.20 27.98 -7.81
CA LEU A 217 10.46 27.36 -8.23
C LEU A 217 10.27 25.89 -8.64
N LEU A 218 9.30 25.22 -8.02
CA LEU A 218 8.99 23.82 -8.27
C LEU A 218 8.08 23.62 -9.51
N THR A 219 7.34 24.66 -9.90
CA THR A 219 6.49 24.67 -11.09
C THR A 219 7.19 25.24 -12.33
N GLY A 220 8.29 25.97 -12.15
CA GLY A 220 9.18 26.42 -13.21
C GLY A 220 10.14 25.31 -13.66
N ALA A 221 10.16 25.04 -14.97
CA ALA A 221 11.12 24.22 -15.74
C ALA A 221 11.45 22.79 -15.25
N GLU A 222 12.00 21.99 -16.17
CA GLU A 222 12.37 20.58 -15.92
C GLU A 222 13.76 20.46 -15.25
N GLU A 223 14.55 21.54 -15.33
CA GLU A 223 15.94 21.63 -14.88
C GLU A 223 16.02 21.62 -13.34
N GLU A 224 15.08 22.25 -12.65
CA GLU A 224 15.03 22.37 -11.19
C GLU A 224 14.77 21.01 -10.54
N LYS A 225 13.95 20.16 -11.17
CA LYS A 225 13.74 18.76 -10.72
C LYS A 225 15.03 17.95 -10.86
N ASP A 226 15.78 18.16 -11.92
CA ASP A 226 17.05 17.47 -12.13
C ASP A 226 18.10 17.87 -11.08
N GLU A 227 18.10 19.13 -10.64
CA GLU A 227 18.95 19.59 -9.52
C GLU A 227 18.58 18.90 -8.20
N LEU A 228 17.29 18.82 -7.86
CA LEU A 228 16.83 18.09 -6.67
C LEU A 228 17.17 16.59 -6.74
N LEU A 229 17.03 15.98 -7.91
CA LEU A 229 17.44 14.59 -8.11
C LEU A 229 18.94 14.43 -7.95
N TYR A 230 19.73 15.37 -8.47
CA TYR A 230 21.18 15.35 -8.39
C TYR A 230 21.67 15.42 -6.94
N CYS A 231 21.05 16.25 -6.11
CA CYS A 231 21.45 16.42 -4.71
C CYS A 231 21.28 15.12 -3.89
N LEU A 232 20.34 14.25 -4.28
CA LEU A 232 20.09 12.96 -3.64
C LEU A 232 20.92 11.79 -4.20
N ARG A 233 21.68 11.98 -5.28
CA ARG A 233 22.45 10.88 -5.90
C ARG A 233 23.56 10.32 -5.02
N GLU A 234 24.14 11.14 -4.16
CA GLU A 234 25.22 10.70 -3.27
C GLU A 234 24.80 9.58 -2.31
N PHE A 235 23.51 9.51 -1.97
CA PHE A 235 22.98 8.49 -1.06
C PHE A 235 22.97 7.08 -1.68
N GLN A 236 23.19 6.94 -2.99
CA GLN A 236 23.34 5.63 -3.65
C GLN A 236 24.63 4.90 -3.24
N GLU A 237 25.62 5.64 -2.74
CA GLU A 237 26.90 5.08 -2.28
C GLU A 237 26.87 4.61 -0.82
N TYR A 238 25.79 4.89 -0.08
CA TYR A 238 25.62 4.50 1.32
C TYR A 238 25.25 3.02 1.47
N ARG A 239 25.37 2.46 2.69
CA ARG A 239 24.89 1.12 3.01
C ARG A 239 24.11 1.16 4.34
N PRO A 240 22.78 0.92 4.31
CA PRO A 240 21.93 0.73 3.13
C PRO A 240 21.99 1.93 2.16
N PHE A 241 21.79 1.71 0.86
CA PHE A 241 21.74 2.82 -0.12
C PHE A 241 20.35 3.45 -0.16
N LEU A 242 20.25 4.72 -0.58
CA LEU A 242 18.97 5.32 -0.99
C LEU A 242 18.99 5.56 -2.50
N TRP A 243 18.01 4.98 -3.19
CA TRP A 243 17.75 5.25 -4.59
C TRP A 243 16.47 6.07 -4.72
N THR A 244 16.60 7.31 -5.17
CA THR A 244 15.44 8.13 -5.53
C THR A 244 14.80 7.61 -6.82
N GLU A 245 13.59 7.07 -6.71
CA GLU A 245 12.78 6.65 -7.86
C GLU A 245 12.13 7.85 -8.54
N SER A 246 11.51 8.74 -7.77
CA SER A 246 10.89 9.96 -8.29
C SER A 246 10.75 11.03 -7.21
N ILE A 247 10.57 12.28 -7.67
CA ILE A 247 10.11 13.41 -6.86
C ILE A 247 8.77 13.87 -7.42
N GLN A 248 7.71 13.69 -6.64
CA GLN A 248 6.37 14.17 -6.96
C GLN A 248 6.15 15.53 -6.33
N ILE A 249 5.66 16.48 -7.11
CA ILE A 249 5.39 17.84 -6.66
C ILE A 249 3.88 17.99 -6.51
N GLN A 250 3.44 18.15 -5.27
CA GLN A 250 2.06 18.37 -4.85
C GLN A 250 1.96 19.64 -3.99
N THR A 251 2.64 20.70 -4.44
CA THR A 251 2.72 21.97 -3.73
C THR A 251 1.77 23.02 -4.30
N GLY A 252 1.47 24.06 -3.54
CA GLY A 252 0.69 25.23 -3.99
C GLY A 252 1.32 26.55 -3.58
N PRO A 253 0.91 27.69 -4.18
CA PRO A 253 1.38 28.99 -3.76
C PRO A 253 0.92 29.27 -2.32
N ALA A 254 1.75 29.99 -1.57
CA ALA A 254 1.44 30.41 -0.20
C ALA A 254 0.09 31.15 -0.17
N LEU A 255 -0.83 30.67 0.67
CA LEU A 255 -2.12 31.32 0.86
C LEU A 255 -2.06 32.29 2.06
N PRO A 256 -2.83 33.39 2.04
CA PRO A 256 -3.02 34.21 3.23
C PRO A 256 -3.68 33.40 4.36
N GLU A 257 -3.52 33.84 5.61
CA GLU A 257 -4.13 33.19 6.78
C GLU A 257 -5.67 33.22 6.68
N TRP A 258 -6.25 32.06 6.34
CA TRP A 258 -7.69 31.95 6.05
C TRP A 258 -8.59 32.02 7.27
N ASP A 259 -8.07 31.82 8.49
CA ASP A 259 -8.91 31.88 9.70
C ASP A 259 -9.57 33.26 9.87
N GLU A 260 -8.88 34.34 9.50
CA GLU A 260 -9.44 35.69 9.51
C GLU A 260 -10.38 35.97 8.31
N MET A 261 -10.15 35.32 7.16
CA MET A 261 -10.99 35.45 5.96
C MET A 261 -12.27 34.60 6.03
N LEU A 262 -12.23 33.46 6.71
CA LEU A 262 -13.39 32.58 6.98
C LEU A 262 -14.46 33.30 7.81
N GLU A 263 -14.05 34.19 8.72
CA GLU A 263 -14.98 34.99 9.51
C GLU A 263 -15.69 36.07 8.69
N SER A 264 -15.06 36.57 7.63
CA SER A 264 -15.52 37.74 6.87
C SER A 264 -16.18 37.38 5.53
N TRP A 265 -15.87 36.24 4.91
CA TRP A 265 -16.35 35.89 3.56
C TRP A 265 -17.34 34.69 3.58
N PRO A 266 -18.64 34.92 3.28
CA PRO A 266 -19.64 33.85 3.25
C PRO A 266 -19.35 32.72 2.25
N LEU A 267 -18.70 33.03 1.12
CA LEU A 267 -18.41 32.07 0.05
C LEU A 267 -17.36 31.02 0.47
N VAL A 268 -16.35 31.44 1.23
CA VAL A 268 -15.27 30.57 1.73
C VAL A 268 -15.83 29.53 2.71
N ARG A 269 -16.74 29.97 3.59
CA ARG A 269 -17.50 29.09 4.49
C ARG A 269 -18.35 28.08 3.75
N GLN A 270 -19.03 28.51 2.67
CA GLN A 270 -19.80 27.59 1.83
C GLN A 270 -18.91 26.54 1.15
N LEU A 271 -17.76 26.94 0.61
CA LEU A 271 -16.81 26.00 -0.01
C LEU A 271 -16.29 24.96 0.98
N LYS A 272 -15.97 25.37 2.22
CA LYS A 272 -15.55 24.45 3.28
C LYS A 272 -16.64 23.40 3.56
N LEU A 273 -17.89 23.84 3.73
CA LEU A 273 -19.02 22.95 3.97
C LEU A 273 -19.27 22.00 2.79
N ILE A 274 -19.10 22.46 1.55
CA ILE A 274 -19.24 21.61 0.36
C ILE A 274 -18.15 20.52 0.36
N ALA A 275 -16.89 20.88 0.61
CA ALA A 275 -15.79 19.92 0.67
C ALA A 275 -16.02 18.83 1.73
N GLU A 276 -16.43 19.22 2.94
CA GLU A 276 -16.78 18.27 4.02
C GLU A 276 -17.98 17.38 3.61
N SER A 277 -18.97 17.95 2.92
CA SER A 277 -20.15 17.23 2.45
C SER A 277 -19.83 16.24 1.33
N CYS A 278 -18.84 16.52 0.47
CA CYS A 278 -18.40 15.59 -0.59
C CYS A 278 -17.90 14.24 -0.04
N LEU A 279 -17.39 14.21 1.19
CA LEU A 279 -16.87 13.01 1.83
C LEU A 279 -17.91 12.27 2.68
N THR A 280 -18.94 12.98 3.14
CA THR A 280 -19.91 12.46 4.14
C THR A 280 -21.30 12.19 3.55
N ASP A 281 -21.74 12.98 2.57
CA ASP A 281 -23.05 12.85 1.94
C ASP A 281 -23.01 11.87 0.76
N ALA A 282 -23.89 10.85 0.78
CA ALA A 282 -23.89 9.78 -0.22
C ALA A 282 -24.24 10.27 -1.63
N LYS A 283 -25.01 11.35 -1.77
CA LYS A 283 -25.37 11.90 -3.07
C LYS A 283 -24.19 12.68 -3.66
N LEU A 284 -23.58 13.57 -2.87
CA LEU A 284 -22.40 14.33 -3.32
C LEU A 284 -21.21 13.42 -3.59
N ARG A 285 -21.02 12.36 -2.80
CA ARG A 285 -19.99 11.35 -3.08
C ARG A 285 -20.18 10.71 -4.45
N LYS A 286 -21.42 10.39 -4.83
CA LYS A 286 -21.72 9.86 -6.17
C LYS A 286 -21.48 10.89 -7.28
N GLU A 287 -21.75 12.16 -7.02
CA GLU A 287 -21.44 13.25 -7.96
C GLU A 287 -19.92 13.42 -8.12
N LEU A 288 -19.15 13.33 -7.02
CA LEU A 288 -17.69 13.34 -7.02
C LEU A 288 -17.13 12.15 -7.81
N GLU A 289 -17.63 10.93 -7.59
CA GLU A 289 -17.24 9.73 -8.34
C GLU A 289 -17.47 9.90 -9.85
N ASN A 290 -18.57 10.55 -10.25
CA ASN A 290 -18.82 10.87 -11.66
C ASN A 290 -17.87 11.93 -12.20
N ALA A 291 -17.51 12.93 -11.38
CA ALA A 291 -16.63 14.03 -11.76
C ALA A 291 -15.16 13.61 -11.91
N LEU A 292 -14.69 12.68 -11.08
CA LEU A 292 -13.37 12.04 -11.25
C LEU A 292 -13.25 11.41 -12.65
N GLY A 293 -14.35 10.87 -13.18
CA GLY A 293 -14.39 10.35 -14.55
C GLY A 293 -13.67 9.00 -14.69
N GLN A 294 -13.36 8.62 -15.93
CA GLN A 294 -12.92 7.26 -16.27
C GLN A 294 -11.44 6.98 -16.01
N ILE A 295 -10.65 8.03 -15.78
CA ILE A 295 -9.22 7.90 -15.47
C ILE A 295 -9.01 7.42 -14.03
N TRP A 296 -10.00 7.58 -13.14
CA TRP A 296 -9.93 7.12 -11.76
C TRP A 296 -10.73 5.83 -11.58
N GLU A 297 -10.19 4.93 -10.78
CA GLU A 297 -10.82 3.68 -10.36
C GLU A 297 -11.20 3.79 -8.89
N THR A 298 -12.50 3.99 -8.65
CA THR A 298 -13.08 4.12 -7.30
C THR A 298 -13.33 2.77 -6.64
N ASN A 299 -13.27 1.67 -7.41
CA ASN A 299 -13.30 0.31 -6.91
C ASN A 299 -11.93 -0.34 -7.14
N TYR A 300 -10.93 0.24 -6.47
CA TYR A 300 -9.53 -0.13 -6.59
C TYR A 300 -9.28 -1.57 -6.13
N ASP A 301 -8.59 -2.35 -6.96
CA ASP A 301 -8.00 -3.64 -6.62
C ASP A 301 -6.47 -3.48 -6.56
N PRO A 302 -5.86 -3.47 -5.35
CA PRO A 302 -4.42 -3.29 -5.20
C PRO A 302 -3.56 -4.30 -5.94
N GLU A 303 -4.12 -5.47 -6.23
CA GLU A 303 -3.40 -6.62 -6.73
C GLU A 303 -3.56 -6.79 -8.25
N HIS A 304 -4.57 -6.13 -8.83
CA HIS A 304 -4.75 -5.99 -10.28
C HIS A 304 -4.95 -4.53 -10.63
N PRO A 305 -3.95 -3.67 -10.37
CA PRO A 305 -4.06 -2.26 -10.71
C PRO A 305 -4.35 -2.17 -12.21
N ASN A 306 -5.39 -1.43 -12.56
CA ASN A 306 -5.62 -1.13 -13.95
C ASN A 306 -4.47 -0.25 -14.45
N GLU A 307 -3.61 -0.79 -15.30
CA GLU A 307 -2.43 -0.10 -15.84
C GLU A 307 -2.77 1.23 -16.56
N THR A 308 -4.05 1.44 -16.87
CA THR A 308 -4.55 2.64 -17.56
C THR A 308 -5.40 3.57 -16.68
N ARG A 309 -5.53 3.30 -15.38
CA ARG A 309 -6.33 4.12 -14.45
C ARG A 309 -5.60 4.39 -13.12
N LEU A 310 -5.86 5.56 -12.55
CA LEU A 310 -5.40 6.01 -11.25
C LEU A 310 -6.32 5.51 -10.14
N GLN A 311 -5.78 5.28 -8.96
CA GLN A 311 -6.47 4.63 -7.85
C GLN A 311 -7.12 5.69 -6.95
N ALA A 312 -8.43 5.61 -6.72
CA ALA A 312 -9.16 6.56 -5.87
C ALA A 312 -9.53 5.93 -4.52
N THR A 313 -8.54 5.67 -3.66
CA THR A 313 -8.78 5.22 -2.27
C THR A 313 -9.51 6.31 -1.48
N PRO A 314 -10.17 6.00 -0.34
CA PRO A 314 -10.80 7.01 0.50
C PRO A 314 -9.85 8.16 0.88
N GLU A 315 -8.59 7.84 1.17
CA GLU A 315 -7.53 8.79 1.53
C GLU A 315 -7.16 9.66 0.32
N VAL A 316 -6.97 9.05 -0.86
CA VAL A 316 -6.70 9.80 -2.10
C VAL A 316 -7.87 10.70 -2.47
N VAL A 317 -9.11 10.23 -2.35
CA VAL A 317 -10.31 11.02 -2.62
C VAL A 317 -10.43 12.19 -1.64
N ALA A 318 -10.14 11.97 -0.35
CA ALA A 318 -10.08 13.05 0.64
C ALA A 318 -9.02 14.09 0.27
N GLY A 319 -7.82 13.65 -0.13
CA GLY A 319 -6.75 14.52 -0.60
C GLY A 319 -7.14 15.32 -1.85
N ILE A 320 -7.80 14.69 -2.84
CA ILE A 320 -8.29 15.39 -4.04
C ILE A 320 -9.32 16.46 -3.67
N VAL A 321 -10.25 16.17 -2.76
CA VAL A 321 -11.27 17.13 -2.31
C VAL A 321 -10.61 18.31 -1.59
N GLU A 322 -9.61 18.04 -0.74
CA GLU A 322 -8.87 19.08 -0.05
C GLU A 322 -8.10 19.97 -1.03
N GLN A 323 -7.34 19.37 -1.96
CA GLN A 323 -6.62 20.11 -3.01
C GLN A 323 -7.58 20.93 -3.90
N ALA A 324 -8.75 20.39 -4.25
CA ALA A 324 -9.76 21.10 -5.02
C ALA A 324 -10.34 22.30 -4.25
N LYS A 325 -10.53 22.17 -2.94
CA LYS A 325 -10.97 23.27 -2.06
C LYS A 325 -9.91 24.37 -2.03
N GLU A 326 -8.64 24.03 -1.83
CA GLU A 326 -7.56 25.01 -1.81
C GLU A 326 -7.35 25.68 -3.17
N LEU A 327 -7.47 24.93 -4.27
CA LEU A 327 -7.43 25.51 -5.62
C LEU A 327 -8.60 26.49 -5.83
N ALA A 328 -9.79 26.17 -5.32
CA ALA A 328 -10.92 27.11 -5.38
C ALA A 328 -10.64 28.38 -4.57
N TYR A 329 -9.97 28.26 -3.41
CA TYR A 329 -9.52 29.40 -2.61
C TYR A 329 -8.51 30.29 -3.35
N GLU A 330 -7.51 29.68 -3.98
CA GLU A 330 -6.53 30.37 -4.82
C GLU A 330 -7.20 31.14 -5.97
N ARG A 331 -8.08 30.48 -6.73
CA ARG A 331 -8.82 31.12 -7.83
C ARG A 331 -9.71 32.27 -7.38
N LEU A 332 -10.27 32.20 -6.17
CA LEU A 332 -11.03 33.30 -5.60
C LEU A 332 -10.15 34.51 -5.32
N LEU A 333 -8.91 34.32 -4.88
CA LEU A 333 -7.97 35.42 -4.64
C LEU A 333 -7.54 36.07 -5.97
N GLU A 334 -7.18 35.26 -6.98
CA GLU A 334 -6.83 35.75 -8.32
C GLU A 334 -7.96 36.58 -8.94
N GLY A 335 -9.21 36.16 -8.74
CA GLY A 335 -10.39 36.84 -9.27
C GLY A 335 -10.74 38.16 -8.57
N VAL A 336 -10.19 38.41 -7.38
CA VAL A 336 -10.42 39.62 -6.57
C VAL A 336 -9.38 40.71 -6.87
N GLU A 337 -8.20 40.34 -7.38
CA GLU A 337 -7.16 41.28 -7.81
C GLU A 337 -7.42 41.94 -9.18
N VAL A 338 -8.49 41.54 -9.88
CA VAL A 338 -8.89 42.11 -11.19
C VAL A 338 -10.07 43.08 -11.01
N GLU A 339 -9.87 44.18 -10.26
CA GLU A 339 -10.75 45.37 -10.27
C GLU A 339 -9.97 46.67 -10.33
#